data_AF-A0A3B0SKU3-F1
#
_entry.id   AF-A0A3B0SKU3-F1
#
_cell.length_a   1.000
_cell.length_b   1.000
_cell.length_c   1.000
_cell.angle_alpha   90.00
_cell.angle_beta   90.00
_cell.angle_gamma   90.00
#
_symmetry.space_group_name_H-M   'P 1'
#
loop_
_entity.id
_entity.type
_entity.pdbx_description
1 polymer ?
#
loop_
_entity_poly.entity_id
_entity_poly.type
_entity_poly.pdbx_seq_one_letter_code
_entity_poly.pdbx_strand_id
1 'polypeptide(L)' 'DLCAEMVISGAGTDPAALQVPWDTKVAAVLREATLTRPTDPYQATGGRTGMHTEHLGYMLAEMQWMQRTYPDMEW' A
#
# COMPACT_ATOMS: atom_id res chain seq x y z
N ASP A 1 2.42 18.17 1.32
CA ASP A 1 2.33 16.76 0.85
C ASP A 1 3.30 16.01 1.73
N LEU A 2 2.77 15.19 2.65
CA LEU A 2 3.56 14.57 3.71
C LEU A 2 4.77 13.81 3.14
N CYS A 3 4.62 13.15 1.99
CA CYS A 3 5.73 12.45 1.35
C CYS A 3 6.83 13.40 0.89
N ALA A 4 6.47 14.51 0.22
CA ALA A 4 7.45 15.51 -0.22
C ALA A 4 8.21 16.13 0.97
N GLU A 5 7.50 16.45 2.05
CA GLU A 5 8.10 17.00 3.28
C GLU A 5 9.07 16.00 3.95
N MET A 6 8.69 14.72 4.00
CA MET A 6 9.56 13.65 4.53
C MET A 6 10.79 13.40 3.65
N VAL A 7 10.68 13.54 2.34
CA VAL A 7 11.84 13.44 1.43
C VAL A 7 12.82 14.59 1.70
N ILE A 8 12.31 15.82 1.86
CA ILE A 8 13.14 17.01 2.15
C ILE A 8 13.86 16.87 3.49
N SER A 9 13.20 16.30 4.50
CA SER A 9 13.82 16.09 5.82
C SER A 9 14.79 14.90 5.88
N GLY A 10 14.89 14.12 4.81
CA GLY A 10 15.70 12.89 4.76
C GLY A 10 15.11 11.71 5.54
N ALA A 11 13.89 11.85 6.06
CA ALA A 11 13.19 10.81 6.82
C ALA A 11 12.34 9.89 5.93
N GLY A 12 12.11 10.25 4.67
CA GLY A 12 11.29 9.51 3.71
C GLY A 12 12.00 9.27 2.38
N THR A 13 11.36 8.47 1.53
CA THR A 13 11.80 8.19 0.16
C THR A 13 10.76 8.71 -0.81
N ASP A 14 11.21 9.23 -1.95
CA ASP A 14 10.34 9.65 -3.04
C ASP A 14 9.67 8.42 -3.67
N PRO A 15 8.34 8.27 -3.57
CA PRO A 15 7.64 7.15 -4.18
C PRO A 15 7.75 7.13 -5.71
N ALA A 16 7.86 8.28 -6.37
CA ALA A 16 7.97 8.35 -7.83
C ALA A 16 9.29 7.74 -8.33
N ALA A 17 10.38 7.93 -7.58
CA ALA A 17 11.66 7.31 -7.87
C ALA A 17 11.63 5.77 -7.79
N LEU A 18 10.66 5.19 -7.07
CA LEU A 18 10.50 3.73 -6.96
C LEU A 18 9.79 3.10 -8.16
N GLN A 19 9.16 3.89 -9.04
CA GLN A 19 8.36 3.36 -10.15
C GLN A 19 9.20 2.54 -11.14
N VAL A 20 10.30 3.11 -11.64
CA VAL A 20 11.19 2.45 -12.62
C VAL A 20 11.79 1.13 -12.10
N PRO A 21 12.40 1.07 -10.90
CA PRO A 21 12.93 -0.19 -10.38
C PRO A 21 11.84 -1.22 -10.11
N TRP A 22 10.66 -0.78 -9.65
CA TRP A 22 9.51 -1.66 -9.47
C TRP A 22 9.01 -2.23 -10.80
N ASP A 23 8.83 -1.40 -11.82
CA ASP A 23 8.41 -1.82 -13.17
C ASP A 23 9.39 -2.83 -13.77
N THR A 24 10.69 -2.57 -13.62
CA THR A 24 11.75 -3.48 -14.09
C THR A 24 11.66 -4.84 -13.40
N LYS A 25 11.47 -4.84 -12.07
CA LYS A 25 11.37 -6.08 -11.30
C LYS A 25 10.12 -6.88 -11.66
N VAL A 26 8.96 -6.23 -11.74
CA VAL A 26 7.69 -6.87 -12.07
C VAL A 26 7.70 -7.42 -13.50
N ALA A 27 8.24 -6.66 -14.47
CA ALA A 27 8.36 -7.12 -15.84
C ALA A 27 9.27 -8.37 -15.96
N ALA A 28 10.36 -8.41 -15.20
CA ALA A 28 11.24 -9.58 -15.17
C ALA A 28 10.51 -10.82 -14.62
N VAL A 29 9.77 -10.68 -13.53
CA VAL A 29 8.99 -11.77 -12.90
C VAL A 29 7.88 -12.26 -13.84
N LEU A 30 7.13 -11.37 -14.47
CA LEU A 30 6.07 -11.75 -15.41
C LEU A 30 6.63 -12.50 -16.63
N ARG A 31 7.77 -12.04 -17.16
CA ARG A 31 8.46 -12.72 -18.27
C ARG A 31 8.92 -14.11 -17.89
N GLU A 32 9.51 -14.27 -16.70
CA GLU A 32 9.90 -15.59 -16.17
C GLU A 32 8.70 -16.52 -16.03
N ALA A 33 7.57 -15.99 -15.56
CA ALA A 33 6.31 -16.71 -15.44
C ALA A 33 5.58 -16.95 -16.78
N THR A 34 6.14 -16.52 -17.93
CA THR A 34 5.50 -16.58 -19.27
C THR A 34 4.17 -15.83 -19.37
N LEU A 35 3.99 -14.79 -18.54
CA LEU A 35 2.79 -13.96 -18.47
C LEU A 35 2.97 -12.62 -19.19
N THR A 36 1.87 -12.09 -19.72
CA THR A 36 1.81 -10.74 -20.31
C THR A 36 1.30 -9.76 -19.27
N ARG A 37 1.95 -8.60 -19.16
CA ARG A 37 1.49 -7.52 -18.27
C ARG A 37 0.18 -6.91 -18.79
N PRO A 38 -0.85 -6.73 -17.93
CA PRO A 38 -2.05 -5.98 -18.30
C PRO A 38 -1.72 -4.53 -18.69
N THR A 39 -2.43 -4.00 -19.68
CA THR A 39 -2.24 -2.63 -20.20
C THR A 39 -3.24 -1.62 -19.63
N ASP A 40 -4.09 -2.04 -18.68
CA ASP A 40 -5.06 -1.15 -18.03
C ASP A 40 -4.31 -0.09 -17.20
N PRO A 41 -4.51 1.22 -17.48
CA PRO A 41 -3.86 2.28 -16.75
C PRO A 41 -4.46 2.53 -15.35
N TYR A 42 -5.62 1.94 -15.04
CA TYR A 42 -6.30 2.20 -13.77
C TYR A 42 -5.48 1.72 -12.57
N GLN A 43 -5.29 2.63 -11.61
CA GLN A 43 -4.70 2.33 -10.31
C GLN A 43 -5.60 2.90 -9.22
N ALA A 44 -6.00 2.06 -8.26
CA ALA A 44 -6.75 2.51 -7.10
C ALA A 44 -5.85 3.41 -6.22
N THR A 45 -6.36 4.58 -5.85
CA THR A 45 -5.67 5.57 -5.00
C THR A 45 -6.57 6.01 -3.84
N GLY A 46 -6.06 6.83 -2.93
CA GLY A 46 -6.83 7.37 -1.79
C GLY A 46 -6.60 6.66 -0.45
N GLY A 47 -5.97 5.48 -0.43
CA GLY A 47 -5.71 4.75 0.82
C GLY A 47 -4.86 5.54 1.83
N ARG A 48 -3.90 6.35 1.37
CA ARG A 48 -3.08 7.22 2.25
C ARG A 48 -3.86 8.39 2.85
N THR A 49 -5.03 8.73 2.30
CA THR A 49 -5.92 9.80 2.79
C THR A 49 -7.16 9.23 3.49
N GLY A 50 -7.13 7.95 3.88
CA GLY A 50 -8.23 7.27 4.57
C GLY A 50 -9.38 6.81 3.67
N MET A 51 -9.26 6.96 2.35
CA MET A 51 -10.25 6.47 1.39
C MET A 51 -9.89 5.05 0.96
N HIS A 52 -10.46 4.08 1.65
CA HIS A 52 -10.24 2.65 1.40
C HIS A 52 -11.43 2.03 0.68
N THR A 53 -11.21 0.83 0.12
CA THR A 53 -12.30 0.00 -0.38
C THR A 53 -13.14 -0.55 0.77
N GLU A 54 -14.29 -1.14 0.44
CA GLU A 54 -15.20 -1.78 1.38
C GLU A 54 -14.54 -2.90 2.20
N HIS A 55 -13.42 -3.45 1.71
CA HIS A 55 -12.73 -4.56 2.36
C HIS A 55 -12.07 -4.17 3.69
N LEU A 56 -11.52 -2.95 3.81
CA LEU A 56 -10.76 -2.58 5.01
C LEU A 56 -11.64 -2.57 6.27
N GLY A 57 -12.91 -2.14 6.13
CA GLY A 57 -13.83 -2.09 7.27
C GLY A 57 -14.02 -3.46 7.92
N TYR A 58 -14.22 -4.51 7.12
CA TYR A 58 -14.36 -5.88 7.61
C TYR A 58 -13.07 -6.40 8.26
N MET A 59 -11.92 -6.20 7.61
CA MET A 59 -10.63 -6.63 8.16
C MET A 59 -10.34 -5.98 9.52
N LEU A 60 -10.61 -4.68 9.67
CA LEU A 60 -10.41 -3.98 10.94
C LEU A 60 -11.42 -4.42 12.01
N ALA A 61 -12.66 -4.72 11.63
CA ALA A 61 -13.66 -5.23 12.57
C ALA A 61 -13.21 -6.55 13.20
N GLU A 62 -12.69 -7.48 12.40
CA GLU A 62 -12.15 -8.75 12.90
C GLU A 62 -10.84 -8.54 13.70
N MET A 63 -9.89 -7.81 13.12
CA MET A 63 -8.57 -7.59 13.73
C MET A 63 -8.67 -6.89 15.09
N GLN A 64 -9.57 -5.91 15.23
CA GLN A 64 -9.67 -5.06 16.41
C GLN A 64 -10.77 -5.52 17.37
N TRP A 65 -11.48 -6.62 17.08
CA TRP A 65 -12.59 -7.07 17.92
C TRP A 65 -12.20 -7.24 19.38
N MET A 66 -11.12 -8.00 19.66
CA MET A 66 -10.68 -8.28 21.02
C MET A 66 -10.33 -6.99 21.77
N GLN A 67 -9.51 -6.14 21.15
CA GLN A 67 -9.06 -4.88 21.76
C GLN A 67 -10.19 -3.86 21.97
N ARG A 68 -11.20 -3.84 21.09
CA ARG A 68 -12.39 -2.99 21.24
C ARG A 68 -13.36 -3.52 22.29
N THR A 69 -13.41 -4.84 22.49
CA THR A 69 -14.31 -5.47 23.48
C THR A 69 -13.71 -5.44 24.89
N TYR A 70 -12.40 -5.64 24.99
CA TYR A 70 -11.66 -5.71 26.25
C TYR A 70 -10.46 -4.74 26.23
N PRO A 71 -10.71 -3.43 26.39
CA PRO A 71 -9.64 -2.43 26.38
C PRO A 71 -8.70 -2.59 27.59
N ASP A 72 -7.44 -2.15 27.41
CA ASP A 72 -6.39 -2.07 28.44
C ASP A 72 -6.00 -3.40 29.11
N MET A 73 -6.33 -4.53 28.47
CA MET A 73 -5.85 -5.85 28.90
C MET A 73 -4.44 -6.14 28.39
N GLU A 74 -3.67 -6.89 29.17
CA GLU A 74 -2.34 -7.38 28.80
C GLU A 74 -2.45 -8.75 28.11
N TRP A 75 -1.75 -8.91 26.98
CA TRP A 75 -1.70 -10.13 26.17
C TRP A 75 -0.27 -10.40 25.69
#